data_AF-A0A0S8H1I1-F1
#
_entry.id   AF-A0A0S8H1I1-F1
#
_cell.length_a   1.000
_cell.length_b   1.000
_cell.length_c   1.000
_cell.angle_alpha   90.00
_cell.angle_beta   90.00
_cell.angle_gamma   90.00
#
_symmetry.space_group_name_H-M   'P 1'
#
loop_
_entity.id
_entity.type
_entity.pdbx_description
1 polymer ?
#
loop_
_entity_poly.entity_id
_entity_poly.type
_entity_poly.pdbx_seq_one_letter_code
_entity_poly.pdbx_strand_id
1 'polypeptide(L)'
;MLERGLEEGNLAVAVGAIAALRDTTGAESLITTMDRQGGAQPLVAALNCPTRLVRYMAAETLALARPNRRFTGSHLVVPRLVEAVRQTGAMAVVLGDPDLDHRNKVKDLLRAAGCRVFDADSFGQALQDAQDAGGVDVCFIATNIAGPGFKEAVIRLRTEEILSRLPVVALARLAETSDAREMAKTDPLLLLLAEEETEAAGVQDVLKKIGELVNTLPPEEAADWAIRAAAALRMLADTGNVVYDLTSAVKPLIAALADKRDPVRIAAAGALAPLGAAQSQRAIADLADDAEASEEVRLAGYACLSESVRLFGNQLTEKQIKAIIDVVTAAGSLKLREAAAQALGALNLPSEQIKQLIVTNK
;
A
#
# COMPACT_ATOMS: atom_id res chain seq x y z
N MET A 1 -13.88 16.17 -20.06
CA MET A 1 -14.76 15.57 -19.03
C MET A 1 -13.99 15.24 -17.76
N LEU A 2 -12.91 14.46 -17.84
CA LEU A 2 -12.09 14.15 -16.66
C LEU A 2 -11.50 15.40 -15.99
N GLU A 3 -10.83 16.27 -16.76
CA GLU A 3 -10.26 17.53 -16.26
C GLU A 3 -11.31 18.39 -15.51
N ARG A 4 -12.43 18.68 -16.17
CA ARG A 4 -13.57 19.37 -15.56
C ARG A 4 -14.09 18.67 -14.29
N GLY A 5 -14.18 17.34 -14.29
CA GLY A 5 -14.60 16.59 -13.10
C GLY A 5 -13.62 16.70 -11.94
N LEU A 6 -12.32 16.80 -12.20
CA LEU A 6 -11.29 17.03 -11.18
C LEU A 6 -11.33 18.47 -10.66
N GLU A 7 -11.51 19.46 -11.54
CA GLU A 7 -11.62 20.88 -11.18
C GLU A 7 -12.88 21.18 -10.34
N GLU A 8 -14.02 20.62 -10.73
CA GLU A 8 -15.30 20.79 -10.03
C GLU A 8 -15.43 19.87 -8.81
N GLY A 9 -14.46 18.99 -8.54
CA GLY A 9 -14.54 18.00 -7.46
C GLY A 9 -15.69 16.99 -7.64
N ASN A 10 -16.19 16.82 -8.87
CA ASN A 10 -17.32 15.95 -9.16
C ASN A 10 -16.86 14.51 -9.35
N LEU A 11 -16.96 13.74 -8.26
CA LEU A 11 -16.54 12.34 -8.20
C LEU A 11 -17.19 11.48 -9.29
N ALA A 12 -18.50 11.60 -9.51
CA ALA A 12 -19.22 10.76 -10.47
C ALA A 12 -18.74 11.02 -11.90
N VAL A 13 -18.49 12.28 -12.26
CA VAL A 13 -17.96 12.66 -13.58
C VAL A 13 -16.52 12.16 -13.76
N ALA A 14 -15.68 12.30 -12.73
CA ALA A 14 -14.29 11.82 -12.78
C ALA A 14 -14.22 10.29 -12.93
N VAL A 15 -14.97 9.55 -12.11
CA VAL A 15 -15.05 8.08 -12.15
C VAL A 15 -15.58 7.60 -13.50
N GLY A 16 -16.69 8.18 -13.97
CA GLY A 16 -17.27 7.82 -15.27
C GLY A 16 -16.32 8.10 -16.44
N ALA A 17 -15.59 9.21 -16.39
CA ALA A 17 -14.61 9.55 -17.42
C ALA A 17 -13.41 8.59 -17.43
N ILE A 18 -12.88 8.19 -16.27
CA ILE A 18 -11.76 7.22 -16.20
C ILE A 18 -12.23 5.83 -16.67
N ALA A 19 -13.42 5.39 -16.25
CA ALA A 19 -14.00 4.12 -16.70
C ALA A 19 -14.17 4.09 -18.22
N ALA A 20 -14.73 5.15 -18.80
CA ALA A 20 -14.86 5.26 -20.25
C ALA A 20 -13.51 5.23 -20.96
N LEU A 21 -12.49 5.93 -20.45
CA LEU A 21 -11.14 5.92 -21.04
C LEU A 21 -10.53 4.51 -21.05
N ARG A 22 -10.67 3.77 -19.95
CA ARG A 22 -10.19 2.39 -19.84
C ARG A 22 -10.88 1.46 -20.85
N ASP A 23 -12.19 1.60 -21.04
CA ASP A 23 -12.97 0.68 -21.86
C ASP A 23 -12.92 1.02 -23.37
N THR A 24 -12.78 2.30 -23.72
CA THR A 24 -12.83 2.79 -25.12
C THR A 24 -11.46 3.00 -25.75
N THR A 25 -10.44 3.29 -24.95
CA THR A 25 -9.11 3.63 -25.45
C THR A 25 -8.19 2.43 -25.25
N GLY A 26 -7.94 1.67 -26.32
CA GLY A 26 -6.95 0.60 -26.28
C GLY A 26 -5.60 1.14 -25.78
N ALA A 27 -4.83 0.30 -25.07
CA ALA A 27 -3.54 0.64 -24.46
C ALA A 27 -2.64 1.53 -25.36
N GLU A 28 -2.57 1.23 -26.66
CA GLU A 28 -1.79 2.01 -27.65
C GLU A 28 -2.33 3.41 -27.92
N SER A 29 -3.64 3.63 -27.85
CA SER A 29 -4.25 4.96 -28.03
C SER A 29 -4.04 5.87 -26.81
N LEU A 30 -3.96 5.28 -25.60
CA LEU A 30 -3.58 6.03 -24.39
C LEU A 30 -2.11 6.44 -24.45
N ILE A 31 -1.23 5.59 -24.97
CA ILE A 31 0.19 5.90 -25.14
C ILE A 31 0.42 6.94 -26.26
N THR A 32 -0.27 6.83 -27.39
CA THR A 32 -0.09 7.80 -28.50
C THR A 32 -0.65 9.20 -28.18
N THR A 33 -1.65 9.30 -27.29
CA THR A 33 -2.13 10.58 -26.76
C THR A 33 -1.17 11.16 -25.70
N MET A 34 -0.45 10.33 -24.94
CA MET A 34 0.67 10.77 -24.12
C MET A 34 1.78 11.43 -24.95
N ASP A 35 2.11 10.86 -26.11
CA ASP A 35 3.23 11.29 -26.96
C ASP A 35 2.97 12.56 -27.77
N ARG A 36 1.75 12.81 -28.27
CA ARG A 36 1.47 13.92 -29.22
C ARG A 36 1.06 15.24 -28.59
N GLN A 37 0.45 15.24 -27.40
CA GLN A 37 -0.20 16.43 -26.84
C GLN A 37 -0.08 16.59 -25.32
N GLY A 38 0.65 15.70 -24.61
CA GLY A 38 0.47 15.61 -23.17
C GLY A 38 -0.94 15.17 -22.78
N GLY A 39 -1.64 14.42 -23.65
CA GLY A 39 -3.07 14.11 -23.54
C GLY A 39 -3.47 13.19 -22.38
N ALA A 40 -2.52 12.55 -21.70
CA ALA A 40 -2.79 11.89 -20.42
C ALA A 40 -2.73 12.85 -19.23
N GLN A 41 -2.52 14.15 -19.41
CA GLN A 41 -2.47 15.14 -18.33
C GLN A 41 -3.67 15.03 -17.37
N PRO A 42 -4.92 14.85 -17.83
CA PRO A 42 -6.04 14.68 -16.90
C PRO A 42 -5.96 13.38 -16.08
N LEU A 43 -5.45 12.29 -16.68
CA LEU A 43 -5.29 11.00 -15.99
C LEU A 43 -4.08 10.99 -15.05
N VAL A 44 -3.00 11.69 -15.42
CA VAL A 44 -1.85 11.94 -14.55
C VAL A 44 -2.23 12.86 -13.41
N ALA A 45 -3.00 13.92 -13.67
CA ALA A 45 -3.54 14.81 -12.63
C ALA A 45 -4.45 14.05 -11.65
N ALA A 46 -5.22 13.07 -12.14
CA ALA A 46 -6.03 12.19 -11.31
C ALA A 46 -5.21 11.36 -10.31
N LEU A 47 -3.92 11.08 -10.56
CA LEU A 47 -3.03 10.43 -9.58
C LEU A 47 -2.77 11.28 -8.33
N ASN A 48 -3.01 12.59 -8.42
CA ASN A 48 -2.90 13.56 -7.33
C ASN A 48 -4.27 14.10 -6.89
N CYS A 49 -5.37 13.42 -7.25
CA CYS A 49 -6.70 13.74 -6.73
C CYS A 49 -6.77 13.39 -5.23
N PRO A 50 -7.39 14.18 -4.33
CA PRO A 50 -7.59 13.82 -2.93
C PRO A 50 -8.43 12.56 -2.72
N THR A 51 -9.32 12.24 -3.66
CA THR A 51 -10.18 11.05 -3.62
C THR A 51 -9.38 9.79 -3.96
N ARG A 52 -9.34 8.81 -3.02
CA ARG A 52 -8.68 7.51 -3.21
C ARG A 52 -9.15 6.77 -4.45
N LEU A 53 -10.46 6.67 -4.64
CA LEU A 53 -11.07 5.96 -5.77
C LEU A 53 -10.54 6.47 -7.11
N VAL A 54 -10.52 7.79 -7.30
CA VAL A 54 -10.05 8.43 -8.54
C VAL A 54 -8.56 8.14 -8.76
N ARG A 55 -7.73 8.22 -7.70
CA ARG A 55 -6.30 7.89 -7.78
C ARG A 55 -6.09 6.44 -8.19
N TYR A 56 -6.83 5.50 -7.58
CA TYR A 56 -6.66 4.07 -7.83
C TYR A 56 -7.12 3.69 -9.23
N MET A 57 -8.26 4.22 -9.67
CA MET A 57 -8.73 4.05 -11.05
C MET A 57 -7.71 4.58 -12.05
N ALA A 58 -7.12 5.76 -11.79
CA ALA A 58 -6.14 6.34 -12.68
C ALA A 58 -4.84 5.53 -12.74
N ALA A 59 -4.32 5.10 -11.59
CA ALA A 59 -3.12 4.29 -11.49
C ALA A 59 -3.29 2.93 -12.19
N GLU A 60 -4.41 2.26 -11.95
CA GLU A 60 -4.73 0.99 -12.61
C GLU A 60 -4.87 1.16 -14.13
N THR A 61 -5.57 2.21 -14.59
CA THR A 61 -5.73 2.48 -16.02
C THR A 61 -4.37 2.73 -16.70
N LEU A 62 -3.49 3.49 -16.06
CA LEU A 62 -2.13 3.75 -16.54
C LEU A 62 -1.23 2.51 -16.51
N ALA A 63 -1.43 1.62 -15.54
CA ALA A 63 -0.72 0.35 -15.48
C ALA A 63 -1.16 -0.60 -16.61
N LEU A 64 -2.47 -0.74 -16.82
CA LEU A 64 -3.07 -1.58 -17.87
C LEU A 64 -2.71 -1.11 -19.29
N ALA A 65 -2.45 0.19 -19.45
CA ALA A 65 -1.94 0.74 -20.71
C ALA A 65 -0.54 0.20 -21.07
N ARG A 66 0.26 -0.30 -20.11
CA ARG A 66 1.60 -0.87 -20.33
C ARG A 66 2.50 0.02 -21.22
N PRO A 67 2.74 1.28 -20.82
CA PRO A 67 3.58 2.18 -21.58
C PRO A 67 4.99 1.59 -21.71
N ASN A 68 5.60 1.76 -22.88
CA ASN A 68 6.97 1.34 -23.18
C ASN A 68 7.97 2.51 -23.13
N ARG A 69 7.49 3.73 -22.83
CA ARG A 69 8.29 4.96 -22.67
C ARG A 69 7.85 5.70 -21.41
N ARG A 70 8.82 6.34 -20.74
CA ARG A 70 8.54 7.17 -19.57
C ARG A 70 7.76 8.42 -19.97
N PHE A 71 6.84 8.82 -19.11
CA PHE A 71 6.03 10.03 -19.23
C PHE A 71 5.99 10.75 -17.87
N THR A 72 5.58 12.02 -17.88
CA THR A 72 5.44 12.83 -16.66
C THR A 72 4.47 12.18 -15.69
N GLY A 73 4.88 11.98 -14.43
CA GLY A 73 4.05 11.34 -13.40
C GLY A 73 4.05 9.80 -13.43
N SER A 74 4.81 9.16 -14.32
CA SER A 74 4.95 7.69 -14.35
C SER A 74 5.44 7.11 -13.01
N HIS A 75 6.25 7.86 -12.27
CA HIS A 75 6.75 7.48 -10.93
C HIS A 75 5.66 7.46 -9.85
N LEU A 76 4.50 8.07 -10.08
CA LEU A 76 3.38 8.08 -9.13
C LEU A 76 2.50 6.82 -9.24
N VAL A 77 2.54 6.11 -10.36
CA VAL A 77 1.63 4.97 -10.61
C VAL A 77 1.83 3.85 -9.59
N VAL A 78 3.08 3.39 -9.41
CA VAL A 78 3.38 2.30 -8.47
C VAL A 78 3.05 2.68 -7.01
N PRO A 79 3.44 3.85 -6.50
CA PRO A 79 2.99 4.32 -5.17
C PRO A 79 1.47 4.30 -4.98
N ARG A 80 0.67 4.66 -5.98
CA ARG A 80 -0.80 4.64 -5.88
C ARG A 80 -1.39 3.23 -5.92
N LEU A 81 -0.79 2.31 -6.68
CA LEU A 81 -1.15 0.90 -6.62
C LEU A 81 -0.80 0.29 -5.26
N VAL A 82 0.38 0.61 -4.72
CA VAL A 82 0.81 0.23 -3.37
C VAL A 82 -0.13 0.77 -2.30
N GLU A 83 -0.58 2.02 -2.45
CA GLU A 83 -1.57 2.64 -1.55
C GLU A 83 -2.88 1.85 -1.54
N ALA A 84 -3.35 1.39 -2.70
CA ALA A 84 -4.55 0.56 -2.84
C ALA A 84 -4.37 -0.84 -2.22
N VAL A 85 -3.24 -1.51 -2.46
CA VAL A 85 -2.91 -2.83 -1.88
C VAL A 85 -3.02 -2.81 -0.35
N ARG A 86 -2.63 -1.70 0.27
CA ARG A 86 -2.58 -1.57 1.74
C ARG A 86 -3.88 -1.17 2.41
N GLN A 87 -4.97 -1.01 1.66
CA GLN A 87 -6.24 -0.59 2.25
C GLN A 87 -6.83 -1.71 3.09
N THR A 88 -6.44 -1.75 4.37
CA THR A 88 -6.86 -2.74 5.37
C THR A 88 -8.09 -2.31 6.17
N GLY A 89 -8.64 -1.13 5.86
CA GLY A 89 -9.74 -0.51 6.62
C GLY A 89 -9.27 0.28 7.85
N ALA A 90 -8.07 0.01 8.38
CA ALA A 90 -7.45 0.78 9.45
C ALA A 90 -6.54 1.88 8.86
N MET A 91 -6.74 3.14 9.28
CA MET A 91 -5.90 4.25 8.82
C MET A 91 -4.52 4.21 9.48
N ALA A 92 -3.47 4.32 8.68
CA ALA A 92 -2.11 4.54 9.14
C ALA A 92 -1.91 6.03 9.48
N VAL A 93 -1.72 6.30 10.77
CA VAL A 93 -1.61 7.65 11.31
C VAL A 93 -0.19 7.91 11.79
N VAL A 94 0.42 9.00 11.33
CA VAL A 94 1.68 9.50 11.92
C VAL A 94 1.34 10.54 12.98
N LEU A 95 1.83 10.35 14.21
CA LEU A 95 1.63 11.26 15.32
C LEU A 95 2.95 11.94 15.69
N GLY A 96 3.02 13.25 15.46
CA GLY A 96 4.13 14.11 15.87
C GLY A 96 3.68 15.04 17.01
N ASP A 97 4.10 14.73 18.23
CA ASP A 97 3.88 15.59 19.40
C ASP A 97 5.14 15.56 20.28
N PRO A 98 5.72 16.73 20.63
CA PRO A 98 6.89 16.81 21.50
C PRO A 98 6.58 16.46 22.96
N ASP A 99 5.33 16.59 23.39
CA ASP A 99 4.88 16.29 24.76
C ASP A 99 4.51 14.80 24.85
N LEU A 100 5.31 14.04 25.62
CA LEU A 100 5.15 12.59 25.76
C LEU A 100 3.80 12.19 26.36
N ASP A 101 3.30 12.95 27.34
CA ASP A 101 2.05 12.61 28.03
C ASP A 101 0.86 12.84 27.09
N HIS A 102 0.86 13.97 26.39
CA HIS A 102 -0.17 14.25 25.39
C HIS A 102 -0.08 13.30 24.19
N ARG A 103 1.13 12.97 23.72
CA ARG A 103 1.35 11.99 22.65
C ARG A 103 0.75 10.64 23.01
N ASN A 104 1.01 10.14 24.22
CA ASN A 104 0.47 8.86 24.67
C ASN A 104 -1.07 8.90 24.77
N LYS A 105 -1.65 9.99 25.28
CA LYS A 105 -3.10 10.19 25.30
C LYS A 105 -3.70 10.12 23.90
N VAL A 106 -3.19 10.90 22.95
CA VAL A 106 -3.70 10.95 21.57
C VAL A 106 -3.50 9.60 20.86
N LYS A 107 -2.36 8.95 21.08
CA LYS A 107 -2.06 7.61 20.56
C LYS A 107 -3.08 6.58 21.02
N ASP A 108 -3.46 6.58 22.30
CA ASP A 108 -4.45 5.66 22.84
C ASP A 108 -5.85 5.94 22.25
N LEU A 109 -6.24 7.21 22.10
CA LEU A 109 -7.49 7.60 21.45
C LEU A 109 -7.55 7.14 19.98
N LEU A 110 -6.47 7.33 19.22
CA LEU A 110 -6.39 6.91 17.83
C LEU A 110 -6.44 5.38 17.68
N ARG A 111 -5.75 4.64 18.56
CA ARG A 111 -5.81 3.17 18.60
C ARG A 111 -7.21 2.66 18.96
N ALA A 112 -7.88 3.30 19.91
CA ALA A 112 -9.26 3.00 20.25
C ALA A 112 -10.23 3.27 19.09
N ALA A 113 -9.92 4.25 18.23
CA ALA A 113 -10.63 4.51 16.98
C ALA A 113 -10.26 3.55 15.83
N GLY A 114 -9.45 2.51 16.08
CA GLY A 114 -9.08 1.50 15.08
C GLY A 114 -7.94 1.92 14.14
N CYS A 115 -7.22 3.01 14.46
CA CYS A 115 -6.10 3.47 13.64
C CYS A 115 -4.79 2.77 14.03
N ARG A 116 -3.90 2.58 13.04
CA ARG A 116 -2.53 2.12 13.24
C ARG A 116 -1.63 3.34 13.39
N VAL A 117 -1.18 3.61 14.60
CA VAL A 117 -0.42 4.82 14.95
C VAL A 117 1.09 4.57 14.91
N PHE A 118 1.80 5.49 14.26
CA PHE A 118 3.26 5.59 14.20
C PHE A 118 3.68 6.86 14.94
N ASP A 119 4.47 6.69 15.99
CA ASP A 119 5.04 7.76 16.79
C ASP A 119 6.53 7.49 17.02
N ALA A 120 7.32 8.56 17.04
CA ALA A 120 8.75 8.52 17.29
C ALA A 120 9.20 9.83 17.95
N ASP A 121 10.48 9.91 18.34
CA ASP A 121 11.05 11.10 18.97
C ASP A 121 11.10 12.32 18.05
N SER A 122 11.01 12.11 16.73
CA SER A 122 10.85 13.17 15.74
C SER A 122 9.76 12.82 14.73
N PHE A 123 9.07 13.84 14.22
CA PHE A 123 8.06 13.66 13.17
C PHE A 123 8.64 13.02 11.91
N GLY A 124 9.89 13.37 11.55
CA GLY A 124 10.56 12.79 10.39
C GLY A 124 10.76 11.28 10.53
N GLN A 125 11.17 10.80 11.71
CA GLN A 125 11.33 9.36 11.94
C GLN A 125 9.98 8.65 11.95
N ALA A 126 8.96 9.21 12.60
CA ALA A 126 7.62 8.62 12.62
C ALA A 126 7.02 8.51 11.22
N LEU A 127 7.26 9.52 10.37
CA LEU A 127 6.84 9.52 8.97
C LEU A 127 7.57 8.42 8.17
N GLN A 128 8.88 8.28 8.35
CA GLN A 128 9.68 7.25 7.71
C GLN A 128 9.23 5.84 8.13
N ASP A 129 9.04 5.60 9.42
CA ASP A 129 8.58 4.31 9.95
C ASP A 129 7.21 3.93 9.38
N ALA A 130 6.31 4.91 9.25
CA ALA A 130 5.01 4.69 8.65
C ALA A 130 5.11 4.39 7.15
N GLN A 131 5.99 5.08 6.42
CA GLN A 131 6.30 4.78 5.01
C GLN A 131 6.90 3.38 4.83
N ASP A 132 7.84 2.97 5.68
CA ASP A 132 8.44 1.63 5.66
C ASP A 132 7.45 0.52 6.03
N ALA A 133 6.54 0.80 6.97
CA ALA A 133 5.39 -0.04 7.29
C ALA A 133 4.24 0.06 6.26
N GLY A 134 4.54 0.68 5.10
CA GLY A 134 3.82 0.62 3.85
C GLY A 134 3.19 1.95 3.40
N GLY A 135 3.21 3.02 4.20
CA GLY A 135 2.64 4.33 3.83
C GLY A 135 1.71 4.94 4.87
N VAL A 136 1.24 6.15 4.58
CA VAL A 136 0.54 7.03 5.54
C VAL A 136 -0.80 7.49 4.97
N ASP A 137 -1.83 7.50 5.81
CA ASP A 137 -3.17 7.97 5.45
C ASP A 137 -3.46 9.38 5.98
N VAL A 138 -2.92 9.72 7.16
CA VAL A 138 -3.06 11.05 7.79
C VAL A 138 -1.92 11.33 8.76
N CYS A 139 -1.54 12.60 8.89
CA CYS A 139 -0.62 13.06 9.94
C CYS A 139 -1.37 13.87 11.01
N PHE A 140 -1.13 13.58 12.28
CA PHE A 140 -1.51 14.40 13.42
C PHE A 140 -0.25 15.09 13.92
N ILE A 141 -0.21 16.42 13.84
CA ILE A 141 0.99 17.21 14.16
C ILE A 141 0.62 18.25 15.19
N ALA A 142 1.29 18.22 16.33
CA ALA A 142 1.20 19.27 17.33
C ALA A 142 1.79 20.57 16.81
N THR A 143 1.07 21.67 17.07
CA THR A 143 1.47 23.01 16.62
C THR A 143 2.83 23.42 17.20
N ASN A 144 3.10 23.06 18.45
CA ASN A 144 4.35 23.35 19.17
C ASN A 144 5.53 22.42 18.85
N ILE A 145 5.45 21.59 17.80
CA ILE A 145 6.54 20.68 17.44
C ILE A 145 7.83 21.45 17.11
N ALA A 146 8.96 20.96 17.63
CA ALA A 146 10.28 21.52 17.38
C ALA A 146 11.09 20.60 16.46
N GLY A 147 11.61 21.14 15.36
CA GLY A 147 12.58 20.48 14.47
C GLY A 147 12.00 19.37 13.56
N PRO A 148 11.39 19.70 12.40
CA PRO A 148 11.01 21.03 11.92
C PRO A 148 9.79 21.59 12.66
N GLY A 149 9.59 22.92 12.63
CA GLY A 149 8.38 23.55 13.18
C GLY A 149 7.12 23.15 12.41
N PHE A 150 5.93 23.30 13.01
CA PHE A 150 4.65 22.85 12.41
C PHE A 150 4.44 23.36 10.97
N LYS A 151 4.63 24.66 10.72
CA LYS A 151 4.46 25.25 9.38
C LYS A 151 5.39 24.59 8.36
N GLU A 152 6.65 24.40 8.74
CA GLU A 152 7.68 23.82 7.88
C GLU A 152 7.39 22.33 7.61
N ALA A 153 6.90 21.60 8.60
CA ALA A 153 6.45 20.22 8.43
C ALA A 153 5.31 20.13 7.39
N VAL A 154 4.30 21.00 7.50
CA VAL A 154 3.20 21.04 6.53
C VAL A 154 3.68 21.43 5.14
N ILE A 155 4.51 22.47 5.01
CA ILE A 155 5.07 22.89 3.71
C ILE A 155 5.87 21.76 3.07
N ARG A 156 6.68 21.04 3.85
CA ARG A 156 7.45 19.89 3.39
C ARG A 156 6.55 18.77 2.87
N LEU A 157 5.48 18.42 3.59
CA LEU A 157 4.48 17.45 3.12
C LEU A 157 3.83 17.90 1.81
N ARG A 158 3.53 19.19 1.65
CA ARG A 158 2.93 19.75 0.43
C ARG A 158 3.89 19.79 -0.76
N THR A 159 5.19 19.91 -0.49
CA THR A 159 6.24 19.93 -1.53
C THR A 159 6.59 18.53 -2.03
N GLU A 160 6.38 17.49 -1.20
CA GLU A 160 6.61 16.11 -1.58
C GLU A 160 5.47 15.58 -2.46
N GLU A 161 5.77 15.18 -3.70
CA GLU A 161 4.75 14.88 -4.71
C GLU A 161 3.77 13.76 -4.27
N ILE A 162 4.28 12.74 -3.58
CA ILE A 162 3.47 11.61 -3.09
C ILE A 162 2.59 12.02 -1.89
N LEU A 163 3.11 12.86 -0.99
CA LEU A 163 2.43 13.27 0.25
C LEU A 163 1.69 14.61 0.12
N SER A 164 1.77 15.27 -1.03
CA SER A 164 1.19 16.59 -1.28
C SER A 164 -0.32 16.66 -0.99
N ARG A 165 -0.99 15.51 -1.06
CA ARG A 165 -2.43 15.34 -0.79
C ARG A 165 -2.74 14.62 0.52
N LEU A 166 -1.75 14.41 1.38
CA LEU A 166 -1.93 13.78 2.68
C LEU A 166 -2.70 14.73 3.62
N PRO A 167 -3.87 14.34 4.15
CA PRO A 167 -4.56 15.09 5.18
C PRO A 167 -3.66 15.29 6.41
N VAL A 168 -3.72 16.48 6.99
CA VAL A 168 -3.00 16.84 8.20
C VAL A 168 -4.00 17.34 9.24
N VAL A 169 -3.87 16.89 10.47
CA VAL A 169 -4.62 17.38 11.62
C VAL A 169 -3.64 18.14 12.51
N ALA A 170 -3.85 19.45 12.65
CA ALA A 170 -3.11 20.25 13.60
C ALA A 170 -3.71 20.06 15.00
N LEU A 171 -2.92 19.51 15.93
CA LEU A 171 -3.26 19.52 17.35
C LEU A 171 -2.93 20.91 17.90
N ALA A 172 -3.96 21.73 18.03
CA ALA A 172 -3.79 23.15 18.31
C ALA A 172 -3.59 23.38 19.81
N ARG A 173 -2.40 23.87 20.18
CA ARG A 173 -2.06 24.30 21.55
C ARG A 173 -2.37 25.78 21.70
N LEU A 174 -2.84 26.19 22.88
CA LEU A 174 -3.39 27.53 23.16
C LEU A 174 -2.52 28.70 22.65
N ALA A 175 -1.19 28.58 22.67
CA ALA A 175 -0.26 29.64 22.28
C ALA A 175 -0.07 29.82 20.75
N GLU A 176 -0.40 28.83 19.92
CA GLU A 176 -0.04 28.79 18.49
C GLU A 176 -1.24 28.53 17.55
N THR A 177 -2.46 28.73 18.07
CA THR A 177 -3.72 28.50 17.35
C THR A 177 -3.97 29.45 16.17
N SER A 178 -3.42 30.68 16.19
CA SER A 178 -3.68 31.68 15.14
C SER A 178 -3.09 31.26 13.78
N ASP A 179 -1.86 30.75 13.81
CA ASP A 179 -1.11 30.41 12.60
C ASP A 179 -1.66 29.16 11.92
N ALA A 180 -1.98 28.13 12.70
CA ALA A 180 -2.64 26.93 12.20
C ALA A 180 -4.02 27.25 11.60
N ARG A 181 -4.77 28.18 12.21
CA ARG A 181 -6.07 28.65 11.69
C ARG A 181 -5.95 29.34 10.34
N GLU A 182 -4.98 30.22 10.15
CA GLU A 182 -4.77 30.88 8.85
C GLU A 182 -4.36 29.87 7.75
N MET A 183 -3.51 28.89 8.10
CA MET A 183 -3.15 27.83 7.16
C MET A 183 -4.35 26.95 6.79
N ALA A 184 -5.19 26.58 7.76
CA ALA A 184 -6.37 25.74 7.52
C ALA A 184 -7.44 26.43 6.64
N LYS A 185 -7.46 27.77 6.59
CA LYS A 185 -8.32 28.50 5.63
C LYS A 185 -7.85 28.36 4.18
N THR A 186 -6.54 28.20 3.98
CA THR A 186 -5.92 28.13 2.65
C THR A 186 -5.75 26.70 2.17
N ASP A 187 -5.51 25.77 3.09
CA ASP A 187 -5.29 24.36 2.80
C ASP A 187 -6.51 23.51 3.23
N PRO A 188 -7.33 23.02 2.28
CA PRO A 188 -8.50 22.21 2.58
C PRO A 188 -8.16 20.83 3.16
N LEU A 189 -6.90 20.40 3.07
CA LEU A 189 -6.41 19.15 3.65
C LEU A 189 -5.82 19.34 5.06
N LEU A 190 -5.83 20.57 5.59
CA LEU A 190 -5.40 20.87 6.95
C LEU A 190 -6.62 21.09 7.86
N LEU A 191 -6.87 20.14 8.74
CA LEU A 191 -7.92 20.21 9.75
C LEU A 191 -7.34 20.63 11.10
N LEU A 192 -8.16 21.27 11.92
CA LEU A 192 -7.78 21.67 13.27
C LEU A 192 -8.51 20.80 14.28
N LEU A 193 -7.79 20.34 15.29
CA LEU A 193 -8.35 19.76 16.50
C LEU A 193 -7.86 20.59 17.69
N ALA A 194 -8.78 21.26 18.37
CA ALA A 194 -8.44 22.04 19.55
C ALA A 194 -8.05 21.11 20.72
N GLU A 195 -7.18 21.60 21.61
CA GLU A 195 -6.77 20.86 22.81
C GLU A 195 -7.96 20.45 23.69
N GLU A 196 -8.96 21.33 23.82
CA GLU A 196 -10.22 21.08 24.54
C GLU A 196 -11.07 19.98 23.88
N GLU A 197 -10.95 19.82 22.56
CA GLU A 197 -11.68 18.81 21.78
C GLU A 197 -10.87 17.52 21.61
N THR A 198 -9.67 17.44 22.18
CA THR A 198 -8.77 16.26 22.09
C THR A 198 -9.22 15.18 23.07
N GLU A 199 -10.41 14.66 22.79
CA GLU A 199 -11.12 13.58 23.46
C GLU A 199 -11.61 12.57 22.41
N ALA A 200 -12.17 11.44 22.86
CA ALA A 200 -12.61 10.37 21.96
C ALA A 200 -13.59 10.85 20.87
N ALA A 201 -14.55 11.70 21.23
CA ALA A 201 -15.53 12.24 20.28
C ALA A 201 -14.88 13.15 19.23
N GLY A 202 -14.03 14.10 19.65
CA GLY A 202 -13.37 15.02 18.72
C GLY A 202 -12.41 14.32 17.76
N VAL A 203 -11.67 13.31 18.24
CA VAL A 203 -10.82 12.48 17.36
C VAL A 203 -11.68 11.72 16.34
N GLN A 204 -12.79 11.10 16.77
CA GLN A 204 -13.69 10.40 15.85
C GLN A 204 -14.30 11.34 14.80
N ASP A 205 -14.73 12.54 15.20
CA ASP A 205 -15.30 13.53 14.30
C ASP A 205 -14.30 14.01 13.25
N VAL A 206 -13.04 14.26 13.65
CA VAL A 206 -11.98 14.64 12.71
C VAL A 206 -11.64 13.49 11.76
N LEU A 207 -11.54 12.25 12.27
CA LEU A 207 -11.33 11.07 11.42
C LEU A 207 -12.47 10.85 10.42
N LYS A 208 -13.72 11.11 10.82
CA LYS A 208 -14.87 11.06 9.91
C LYS A 208 -14.78 12.13 8.82
N LYS A 209 -14.45 13.38 9.17
CA LYS A 209 -14.23 14.47 8.20
C LYS A 209 -13.12 14.14 7.21
N ILE A 210 -12.01 13.55 7.69
CA ILE A 210 -10.94 13.04 6.82
C ILE A 210 -11.49 11.98 5.88
N GLY A 211 -12.27 11.04 6.42
CA GLY A 211 -12.87 9.96 5.64
C GLY A 211 -13.74 10.47 4.50
N GLU A 212 -14.54 11.50 4.74
CA GLU A 212 -15.35 12.20 3.73
C GLU A 212 -14.47 12.94 2.70
N LEU A 213 -13.42 13.62 3.16
CA LEU A 213 -12.50 14.39 2.33
C LEU A 213 -11.71 13.53 1.33
N VAL A 214 -11.23 12.36 1.76
CA VAL A 214 -10.47 11.44 0.89
C VAL A 214 -11.35 10.38 0.21
N ASN A 215 -12.65 10.39 0.49
CA ASN A 215 -13.61 9.37 0.09
C ASN A 215 -13.10 7.97 0.45
N THR A 216 -13.03 7.69 1.75
CA THR A 216 -12.63 6.39 2.28
C THR A 216 -13.57 5.32 1.75
N LEU A 217 -12.99 4.27 1.18
CA LEU A 217 -13.74 3.17 0.59
C LEU A 217 -14.30 2.26 1.70
N PRO A 218 -15.52 1.74 1.55
CA PRO A 218 -16.01 0.65 2.38
C PRO A 218 -15.04 -0.54 2.40
N PRO A 219 -15.01 -1.35 3.47
CA PRO A 219 -14.05 -2.46 3.59
C PRO A 219 -14.07 -3.48 2.45
N GLU A 220 -15.25 -3.73 1.87
CA GLU A 220 -15.41 -4.64 0.72
C GLU A 220 -14.79 -4.04 -0.55
N GLU A 221 -15.15 -2.80 -0.90
CA GLU A 221 -14.54 -2.09 -2.04
C GLU A 221 -13.02 -1.92 -1.87
N ALA A 222 -12.55 -1.70 -0.64
CA ALA A 222 -11.12 -1.63 -0.34
C ALA A 222 -10.41 -2.96 -0.63
N ALA A 223 -11.06 -4.11 -0.37
CA ALA A 223 -10.52 -5.43 -0.69
C ALA A 223 -10.42 -5.63 -2.20
N ASP A 224 -11.48 -5.28 -2.94
CA ASP A 224 -11.52 -5.37 -4.40
C ASP A 224 -10.41 -4.51 -5.03
N TRP A 225 -10.21 -3.28 -4.52
CA TRP A 225 -9.14 -2.40 -4.99
C TRP A 225 -7.75 -2.93 -4.66
N ALA A 226 -7.55 -3.54 -3.49
CA ALA A 226 -6.29 -4.17 -3.13
C ALA A 226 -5.95 -5.33 -4.09
N ILE A 227 -6.95 -6.18 -4.40
CA ILE A 227 -6.80 -7.31 -5.34
C ILE A 227 -6.48 -6.80 -6.74
N ARG A 228 -7.22 -5.81 -7.23
CA ARG A 228 -7.00 -5.21 -8.57
C ARG A 228 -5.63 -4.55 -8.68
N ALA A 229 -5.19 -3.85 -7.65
CA ALA A 229 -3.88 -3.22 -7.62
C ALA A 229 -2.75 -4.26 -7.58
N ALA A 230 -2.89 -5.32 -6.79
CA ALA A 230 -1.93 -6.43 -6.80
C ALA A 230 -1.89 -7.13 -8.17
N ALA A 231 -3.04 -7.35 -8.82
CA ALA A 231 -3.11 -7.90 -10.17
C ALA A 231 -2.45 -7.00 -11.22
N ALA A 232 -2.62 -5.67 -11.11
CA ALA A 232 -1.93 -4.72 -11.97
C ALA A 232 -0.40 -4.76 -11.77
N LEU A 233 0.07 -4.81 -10.52
CA LEU A 233 1.50 -4.95 -10.21
C LEU A 233 2.06 -6.27 -10.75
N ARG A 234 1.34 -7.38 -10.58
CA ARG A 234 1.70 -8.70 -11.15
C ARG A 234 1.85 -8.60 -12.66
N MET A 235 0.85 -8.06 -13.35
CA MET A 235 0.83 -7.93 -14.80
C MET A 235 1.99 -7.05 -15.31
N LEU A 236 2.36 -5.98 -14.60
CA LEU A 236 3.53 -5.18 -14.95
C LEU A 236 4.84 -5.97 -14.79
N ALA A 237 4.94 -6.83 -13.78
CA ALA A 237 6.09 -7.69 -13.57
C ALA A 237 6.18 -8.79 -14.66
N ASP A 238 5.07 -9.48 -14.94
CA ASP A 238 5.00 -10.53 -15.96
C ASP A 238 5.34 -10.02 -17.36
N THR A 239 4.95 -8.78 -17.66
CA THR A 239 5.24 -8.14 -18.96
C THR A 239 6.62 -7.50 -19.02
N GLY A 240 7.40 -7.51 -17.93
CA GLY A 240 8.73 -6.91 -17.88
C GLY A 240 8.71 -5.41 -18.17
N ASN A 241 7.70 -4.69 -17.69
CA ASN A 241 7.53 -3.27 -18.00
C ASN A 241 8.75 -2.46 -17.53
N VAL A 242 9.37 -1.71 -18.45
CA VAL A 242 10.59 -0.93 -18.18
C VAL A 242 10.33 0.49 -17.68
N VAL A 243 9.07 0.94 -17.70
CA VAL A 243 8.68 2.31 -17.34
C VAL A 243 8.51 2.45 -15.84
N TYR A 244 7.90 1.46 -15.21
CA TYR A 244 7.56 1.49 -13.79
C TYR A 244 8.56 0.72 -12.93
N ASP A 245 9.04 1.34 -11.84
CA ASP A 245 9.90 0.68 -10.85
C ASP A 245 9.06 -0.05 -9.79
N LEU A 246 9.01 -1.38 -9.91
CA LEU A 246 8.26 -2.25 -9.01
C LEU A 246 9.00 -2.58 -7.70
N THR A 247 10.25 -2.14 -7.53
CA THR A 247 11.04 -2.40 -6.32
C THR A 247 10.35 -1.87 -5.07
N SER A 248 9.73 -0.69 -5.19
CA SER A 248 8.98 -0.04 -4.11
C SER A 248 7.71 -0.81 -3.68
N ALA A 249 7.20 -1.72 -4.52
CA ALA A 249 6.02 -2.51 -4.23
C ALA A 249 6.29 -3.75 -3.36
N VAL A 250 7.55 -4.20 -3.26
CA VAL A 250 7.88 -5.46 -2.57
C VAL A 250 7.54 -5.41 -1.08
N LYS A 251 8.01 -4.39 -0.34
CA LYS A 251 7.72 -4.28 1.11
C LYS A 251 6.20 -4.18 1.40
N PRO A 252 5.43 -3.30 0.72
CA PRO A 252 3.97 -3.24 0.88
C PRO A 252 3.25 -4.54 0.57
N LEU A 253 3.65 -5.25 -0.50
CA LEU A 253 3.05 -6.54 -0.85
C LEU A 253 3.37 -7.62 0.18
N ILE A 254 4.59 -7.64 0.74
CA ILE A 254 4.93 -8.53 1.87
C ILE A 254 4.05 -8.22 3.08
N ALA A 255 3.84 -6.94 3.41
CA ALA A 255 2.95 -6.55 4.49
C ALA A 255 1.49 -7.00 4.25
N ALA A 256 1.03 -7.00 3.00
CA ALA A 256 -0.30 -7.47 2.62
C ALA A 256 -0.50 -8.99 2.74
N LEU A 257 0.57 -9.79 2.87
CA LEU A 257 0.44 -11.23 3.16
C LEU A 257 -0.15 -11.50 4.56
N ALA A 258 -0.04 -10.53 5.47
CA ALA A 258 -0.63 -10.56 6.81
C ALA A 258 -2.04 -9.96 6.89
N ASP A 259 -2.66 -9.64 5.74
CA ASP A 259 -4.05 -9.14 5.72
C ASP A 259 -5.03 -10.19 6.26
N LYS A 260 -6.15 -9.75 6.83
CA LYS A 260 -7.19 -10.66 7.35
C LYS A 260 -8.04 -11.26 6.23
N ARG A 261 -8.01 -10.69 5.03
CA ARG A 261 -8.83 -11.09 3.88
C ARG A 261 -8.01 -12.00 2.99
N ASP A 262 -8.36 -13.28 2.99
CA ASP A 262 -7.67 -14.32 2.20
C ASP A 262 -7.50 -13.96 0.71
N PRO A 263 -8.50 -13.40 -0.01
CA PRO A 263 -8.30 -12.98 -1.40
C PRO A 263 -7.19 -11.94 -1.60
N VAL A 264 -7.00 -11.03 -0.65
CA VAL A 264 -5.94 -10.00 -0.69
C VAL A 264 -4.57 -10.65 -0.49
N ARG A 265 -4.45 -11.58 0.48
CA ARG A 265 -3.22 -12.34 0.73
C ARG A 265 -2.78 -13.12 -0.52
N ILE A 266 -3.74 -13.80 -1.16
CA ILE A 266 -3.52 -14.58 -2.40
C ILE A 266 -3.06 -13.66 -3.54
N ALA A 267 -3.76 -12.54 -3.75
CA ALA A 267 -3.39 -11.57 -4.79
C ALA A 267 -2.00 -10.98 -4.56
N ALA A 268 -1.66 -10.63 -3.32
CA ALA A 268 -0.34 -10.12 -2.94
C ALA A 268 0.77 -11.16 -3.16
N ALA A 269 0.55 -12.42 -2.78
CA ALA A 269 1.49 -13.52 -3.07
C ALA A 269 1.71 -13.70 -4.58
N GLY A 270 0.64 -13.65 -5.37
CA GLY A 270 0.70 -13.72 -6.82
C GLY A 270 1.47 -12.54 -7.44
N ALA A 271 1.35 -11.34 -6.89
CA ALA A 271 2.11 -10.18 -7.34
C ALA A 271 3.59 -10.22 -6.93
N LEU A 272 3.92 -10.87 -5.80
CA LEU A 272 5.31 -11.05 -5.35
C LEU A 272 6.08 -12.08 -6.18
N ALA A 273 5.40 -13.12 -6.68
CA ALA A 273 6.02 -14.24 -7.39
C ALA A 273 6.93 -13.82 -8.56
N PRO A 274 6.51 -12.92 -9.47
CA PRO A 274 7.33 -12.47 -10.61
C PRO A 274 8.32 -11.33 -10.30
N LEU A 275 8.44 -10.84 -9.05
CA LEU A 275 9.30 -9.67 -8.73
C LEU A 275 10.79 -10.01 -8.50
N GLY A 276 11.14 -11.29 -8.37
CA GLY A 276 12.54 -11.74 -8.35
C GLY A 276 13.40 -11.35 -7.14
N ALA A 277 12.82 -10.73 -6.11
CA ALA A 277 13.54 -10.39 -4.89
C ALA A 277 13.53 -11.57 -3.89
N ALA A 278 14.68 -11.85 -3.27
CA ALA A 278 14.80 -12.92 -2.28
C ALA A 278 13.81 -12.78 -1.11
N GLN A 279 13.56 -11.55 -0.66
CA GLN A 279 12.55 -11.27 0.37
C GLN A 279 11.13 -11.61 -0.09
N SER A 280 10.81 -11.46 -1.38
CA SER A 280 9.51 -11.87 -1.94
C SER A 280 9.34 -13.38 -1.86
N GLN A 281 10.30 -14.15 -2.37
CA GLN A 281 10.21 -15.61 -2.38
C GLN A 281 10.15 -16.19 -0.96
N ARG A 282 10.92 -15.63 -0.02
CA ARG A 282 10.91 -16.00 1.39
C ARG A 282 9.57 -15.70 2.06
N ALA A 283 9.00 -14.52 1.83
CA ALA A 283 7.71 -14.16 2.39
C ALA A 283 6.56 -15.02 1.84
N ILE A 284 6.61 -15.40 0.56
CA ILE A 284 5.64 -16.34 -0.02
C ILE A 284 5.78 -17.73 0.62
N ALA A 285 7.01 -18.19 0.88
CA ALA A 285 7.24 -19.45 1.57
C ALA A 285 6.71 -19.42 3.02
N ASP A 286 6.94 -18.32 3.74
CA ASP A 286 6.40 -18.14 5.10
C ASP A 286 4.86 -18.14 5.11
N LEU A 287 4.21 -17.54 4.11
CA LEU A 287 2.75 -17.59 3.94
C LEU A 287 2.23 -19.01 3.65
N ALA A 288 2.94 -19.77 2.81
CA ALA A 288 2.55 -21.13 2.45
C ALA A 288 2.62 -22.09 3.65
N ASP A 289 3.56 -21.83 4.56
CA ASP A 289 3.77 -22.63 5.77
C ASP A 289 2.96 -22.15 6.99
N ASP A 290 2.38 -20.94 6.94
CA ASP A 290 1.55 -20.38 8.02
C ASP A 290 0.38 -21.31 8.38
N ALA A 291 0.45 -21.92 9.58
CA ALA A 291 -0.55 -22.86 10.06
C ALA A 291 -1.90 -22.20 10.40
N GLU A 292 -1.91 -20.87 10.65
CA GLU A 292 -3.12 -20.09 10.92
C GLU A 292 -3.80 -19.64 9.63
N ALA A 293 -3.11 -19.70 8.48
CA ALA A 293 -3.70 -19.41 7.19
C ALA A 293 -4.67 -20.51 6.75
N SER A 294 -5.72 -20.10 6.04
CA SER A 294 -6.65 -21.05 5.43
C SER A 294 -5.93 -21.95 4.42
N GLU A 295 -6.46 -23.16 4.21
CA GLU A 295 -5.89 -24.11 3.25
C GLU A 295 -5.78 -23.50 1.84
N GLU A 296 -6.75 -22.67 1.43
CA GLU A 296 -6.75 -21.99 0.15
C GLU A 296 -5.56 -21.03 0.00
N VAL A 297 -5.30 -20.19 1.02
CA VAL A 297 -4.16 -19.26 1.03
C VAL A 297 -2.84 -20.03 0.96
N ARG A 298 -2.71 -21.11 1.72
CA ARG A 298 -1.49 -21.92 1.74
C ARG A 298 -1.23 -22.61 0.39
N LEU A 299 -2.28 -23.16 -0.24
CA LEU A 299 -2.18 -23.75 -1.58
C LEU A 299 -1.75 -22.70 -2.62
N ALA A 300 -2.34 -21.52 -2.58
CA ALA A 300 -1.94 -20.41 -3.44
C ALA A 300 -0.50 -19.97 -3.19
N GLY A 301 -0.07 -19.92 -1.92
CA GLY A 301 1.30 -19.64 -1.51
C GLY A 301 2.30 -20.63 -2.12
N TYR A 302 2.04 -21.93 -2.02
CA TYR A 302 2.88 -22.97 -2.65
C TYR A 302 2.93 -22.87 -4.17
N ALA A 303 1.81 -22.54 -4.82
CA ALA A 303 1.77 -22.33 -6.27
C ALA A 303 2.63 -21.11 -6.68
N CYS A 304 2.46 -19.98 -5.99
CA CYS A 304 3.25 -18.76 -6.22
C CYS A 304 4.74 -18.97 -5.93
N LEU A 305 5.07 -19.75 -4.90
CA LEU A 305 6.45 -20.13 -4.58
C LEU A 305 7.06 -20.95 -5.72
N SER A 306 6.34 -21.96 -6.21
CA SER A 306 6.77 -22.79 -7.33
C SER A 306 7.03 -21.96 -8.58
N GLU A 307 6.14 -21.00 -8.88
CA GLU A 307 6.30 -20.03 -9.98
C GLU A 307 7.56 -19.19 -9.80
N SER A 308 7.73 -18.55 -8.64
CA SER A 308 8.89 -17.70 -8.34
C SER A 308 10.21 -18.46 -8.45
N VAL A 309 10.26 -19.68 -7.92
CA VAL A 309 11.46 -20.52 -7.97
C VAL A 309 11.80 -20.94 -9.41
N ARG A 310 10.80 -21.20 -10.26
CA ARG A 310 11.05 -21.50 -11.69
C ARG A 310 11.61 -20.30 -12.44
N LEU A 311 11.18 -19.09 -12.10
CA LEU A 311 11.64 -17.86 -12.74
C LEU A 311 13.04 -17.43 -12.26
N PHE A 312 13.32 -17.55 -10.96
CA PHE A 312 14.50 -16.92 -10.34
C PHE A 312 15.45 -17.88 -9.63
N GLY A 313 15.13 -19.17 -9.62
CA GLY A 313 15.85 -20.18 -8.84
C GLY A 313 15.51 -20.10 -7.34
N ASN A 314 16.17 -20.97 -6.57
CA ASN A 314 16.00 -21.04 -5.12
C ASN A 314 16.74 -19.90 -4.41
N GLN A 315 15.98 -19.10 -3.65
CA GLN A 315 16.44 -18.00 -2.80
C GLN A 315 16.01 -18.21 -1.33
N LEU A 316 15.47 -19.38 -0.99
CA LEU A 316 15.00 -19.76 0.33
C LEU A 316 16.16 -20.05 1.29
N THR A 317 15.86 -19.95 2.58
CA THR A 317 16.76 -20.39 3.65
C THR A 317 16.62 -21.89 3.91
N GLU A 318 17.65 -22.52 4.49
CA GLU A 318 17.57 -23.95 4.88
C GLU A 318 16.39 -24.24 5.82
N LYS A 319 16.09 -23.30 6.73
CA LYS A 319 14.93 -23.41 7.64
C LYS A 319 13.62 -23.52 6.86
N GLN A 320 13.43 -22.68 5.86
CA GLN A 320 12.21 -22.69 5.03
C GLN A 320 12.13 -23.94 4.16
N ILE A 321 13.26 -24.39 3.60
CA ILE A 321 13.30 -25.65 2.85
C ILE A 321 12.89 -26.82 3.75
N LYS A 322 13.40 -26.85 4.99
CA LYS A 322 13.02 -27.87 5.97
C LYS A 322 11.52 -27.83 6.26
N ALA A 323 10.94 -26.66 6.50
CA ALA A 323 9.50 -26.53 6.72
C ALA A 323 8.65 -27.10 5.57
N ILE A 324 9.05 -26.86 4.31
CA ILE A 324 8.37 -27.44 3.14
C ILE A 324 8.47 -28.98 3.15
N ILE A 325 9.63 -29.54 3.49
CA ILE A 325 9.83 -31.00 3.63
C ILE A 325 8.93 -31.57 4.75
N ASP A 326 8.81 -30.86 5.86
CA ASP A 326 7.94 -31.23 6.98
C ASP A 326 6.49 -31.32 6.50
N VAL A 327 6.01 -30.33 5.75
CA VAL A 327 4.66 -30.37 5.18
C VAL A 327 4.47 -31.55 4.23
N VAL A 328 5.44 -31.84 3.34
CA VAL A 328 5.36 -32.98 2.40
C VAL A 328 5.27 -34.33 3.12
N THR A 329 5.97 -34.48 4.24
CA THR A 329 6.08 -35.74 4.99
C THR A 329 5.06 -35.88 6.12
N ALA A 330 4.42 -34.78 6.54
CA ALA A 330 3.44 -34.77 7.60
C ALA A 330 2.18 -35.59 7.26
N ALA A 331 1.47 -36.03 8.30
CA ALA A 331 0.10 -36.51 8.15
C ALA A 331 -0.83 -35.29 8.07
N GLY A 332 -1.56 -35.13 6.97
CA GLY A 332 -2.42 -33.97 6.75
C GLY A 332 -3.06 -33.95 5.36
N SER A 333 -3.58 -32.78 4.97
CA SER A 333 -4.24 -32.58 3.68
C SER A 333 -3.36 -33.08 2.52
N LEU A 334 -3.94 -33.94 1.68
CA LEU A 334 -3.26 -34.43 0.48
C LEU A 334 -2.93 -33.27 -0.47
N LYS A 335 -3.84 -32.30 -0.62
CA LYS A 335 -3.65 -31.16 -1.52
C LYS A 335 -2.45 -30.31 -1.10
N LEU A 336 -2.31 -30.02 0.20
CA LEU A 336 -1.17 -29.26 0.71
C LEU A 336 0.15 -30.01 0.52
N ARG A 337 0.14 -31.33 0.72
CA ARG A 337 1.33 -32.17 0.48
C ARG A 337 1.74 -32.18 -0.98
N GLU A 338 0.78 -32.27 -1.90
CA GLU A 338 1.04 -32.21 -3.34
C GLU A 338 1.58 -30.84 -3.76
N ALA A 339 0.99 -29.75 -3.27
CA ALA A 339 1.46 -28.39 -3.56
C ALA A 339 2.87 -28.14 -3.00
N ALA A 340 3.13 -28.56 -1.76
CA ALA A 340 4.45 -28.48 -1.15
C ALA A 340 5.48 -29.33 -1.89
N ALA A 341 5.11 -30.53 -2.37
CA ALA A 341 5.98 -31.38 -3.15
C ALA A 341 6.31 -30.77 -4.53
N GLN A 342 5.35 -30.10 -5.16
CA GLN A 342 5.58 -29.34 -6.39
C GLN A 342 6.56 -28.18 -6.17
N ALA A 343 6.42 -27.43 -5.08
CA ALA A 343 7.34 -26.37 -4.71
C ALA A 343 8.74 -26.91 -4.41
N LEU A 344 8.85 -27.99 -3.63
CA LEU A 344 10.11 -28.67 -3.34
C LEU A 344 10.79 -29.17 -4.62
N GLY A 345 10.02 -29.72 -5.56
CA GLY A 345 10.53 -30.14 -6.87
C GLY A 345 11.05 -28.96 -7.71
N ALA A 346 10.41 -27.80 -7.63
CA ALA A 346 10.88 -26.59 -8.33
C ALA A 346 12.23 -26.09 -7.79
N LEU A 347 12.52 -26.28 -6.50
CA LEU A 347 13.79 -25.85 -5.88
C LEU A 347 15.03 -26.52 -6.47
N ASN A 348 14.87 -27.64 -7.19
CA ASN A 348 15.93 -28.39 -7.86
C ASN A 348 17.16 -28.64 -6.97
N LEU A 349 16.91 -29.01 -5.72
CA LEU A 349 17.97 -29.24 -4.72
C LEU A 349 18.77 -30.51 -5.08
N PRO A 350 20.11 -30.52 -4.87
CA PRO A 350 20.90 -31.73 -4.99
C PRO A 350 20.38 -32.86 -4.09
N SER A 351 20.31 -34.09 -4.60
CA SER A 351 19.72 -35.23 -3.88
C SER A 351 20.39 -35.51 -2.52
N GLU A 352 21.67 -35.18 -2.37
CA GLU A 352 22.39 -35.32 -1.10
C GLU A 352 21.94 -34.30 -0.03
N GLN A 353 21.61 -33.07 -0.45
CA GLN A 353 21.10 -32.03 0.45
C GLN A 353 19.69 -32.38 0.95
N ILE A 354 18.85 -32.93 0.07
CA ILE A 354 17.51 -33.41 0.44
C ILE A 354 17.62 -34.55 1.48
N LYS A 355 18.50 -35.53 1.26
CA LYS A 355 18.72 -36.64 2.20
C LYS A 355 19.18 -36.14 3.57
N GLN A 356 20.14 -35.21 3.62
CA GLN A 356 20.65 -34.66 4.89
C GLN A 356 19.55 -33.93 5.68
N LEU A 357 18.71 -33.15 5.00
CA LEU A 357 17.60 -32.43 5.65
C LEU A 357 16.51 -33.37 6.17
N ILE A 358 16.21 -34.47 5.46
CA ILE A 358 15.27 -35.50 5.91
C ILE A 358 15.82 -36.29 7.11
N VAL A 359 17.12 -36.63 7.10
CA VAL A 359 17.75 -37.41 8.18
C VAL A 359 17.87 -36.61 9.48
N THR A 360 18.07 -35.29 9.40
CA THR A 360 18.11 -34.37 10.57
C THR A 360 16.72 -34.13 11.18
N ASN A 361 15.68 -34.79 10.66
CA ASN A 361 14.29 -34.69 11.11
C ASN A 361 13.82 -35.90 11.95
N LYS A 362 14.70 -36.87 12.18
CA LYS A 362 14.51 -37.95 13.15
C LYS A 362 15.20 -37.60 14.46
#